data_AF-A0AAF0FRW0-F1
#
_entry.id   AF-A0AAF0FRW0-F1
#
_cell.length_a   1.000
_cell.length_b   1.000
_cell.length_c   1.000
_cell.angle_alpha   90.00
_cell.angle_beta   90.00
_cell.angle_gamma   90.00
#
_symmetry.space_group_name_H-M   'P 1'
#
loop_
_entity.id
_entity.type
_entity.pdbx_description
1 polymer ?
#
loop_
_entity_poly.entity_id
_entity_poly.type
_entity_poly.pdbx_seq_one_letter_code
_entity_poly.pdbx_strand_id
1 'polypeptide(L)' 'MKYPLRKKWRKHPFKDFCALPRKNGGYKVPRLSELHEILFGESFDGAHDAGADVRACARCFFELKERGVL' A
#
# COMPACT_ATOMS: atom_id res chain seq x y z
N MET A 1 -14.12 6.81 7.89
CA MET A 1 -13.56 5.45 7.84
C MET A 1 -12.38 5.36 8.79
N LYS A 2 -12.55 4.74 9.96
CA LYS A 2 -11.47 4.52 10.93
C LYS A 2 -11.24 3.01 10.98
N TYR A 3 -10.15 2.52 10.41
CA TYR A 3 -9.81 1.11 10.52
C TYR A 3 -9.33 0.82 11.95
N PRO A 4 -10.01 -0.07 12.71
CA PRO A 4 -9.66 -0.35 14.09
C PRO A 4 -8.45 -1.30 14.15
N LEU A 5 -7.29 -0.78 14.51
CA LEU A 5 -6.06 -1.56 14.72
C LEU A 5 -6.11 -2.30 16.06
N ARG A 6 -6.81 -3.43 16.13
CA ARG A 6 -6.65 -4.39 17.24
C ARG A 6 -6.69 -5.84 16.75
N LYS A 7 -5.56 -6.52 16.99
CA LYS A 7 -5.33 -7.96 17.22
C LYS A 7 -4.87 -8.83 16.03
N LYS A 8 -3.67 -9.39 16.24
CA LYS A 8 -3.14 -10.67 15.72
C LYS A 8 -3.16 -10.86 14.20
N TRP A 9 -2.10 -10.39 13.53
CA TRP A 9 -1.84 -10.76 12.13
C TRP A 9 -0.54 -11.55 12.04
N ARG A 10 -0.64 -12.87 12.19
CA ARG A 10 0.44 -13.83 11.91
C ARG A 10 0.24 -14.47 10.53
N LYS A 11 -0.20 -13.71 9.52
CA LYS A 11 -0.36 -14.21 8.15
C LYS A 11 0.00 -13.12 7.15
N HIS A 12 1.15 -13.30 6.49
CA HIS A 12 1.62 -12.61 5.28
C HIS A 12 1.30 -11.10 5.22
N PRO A 13 2.16 -10.23 5.77
CA PRO A 13 1.94 -8.79 5.77
C PRO A 13 1.73 -8.22 4.35
N PHE A 14 2.28 -8.87 3.32
CA PHE A 14 2.05 -8.52 1.91
C PHE A 14 0.55 -8.52 1.51
N LYS A 15 -0.27 -9.39 2.12
CA LYS A 15 -1.71 -9.46 1.81
C LYS A 15 -2.50 -8.28 2.37
N ASP A 16 -2.02 -7.63 3.42
CA ASP A 16 -2.74 -6.52 4.05
C ASP A 16 -2.57 -5.22 3.24
N PHE A 17 -1.43 -5.07 2.55
CA PHE A 17 -1.12 -3.87 1.77
C PHE A 17 -1.31 -4.06 0.26
N CYS A 18 -1.00 -5.23 -0.28
CA CYS A 18 -0.99 -5.47 -1.73
C CYS A 18 -2.17 -6.33 -2.24
N ALA A 19 -3.18 -6.61 -1.41
CA ALA A 19 -4.28 -7.49 -1.79
C ALA A 19 -5.64 -6.83 -1.55
N LEU A 20 -6.02 -5.91 -2.45
CA LEU A 20 -7.33 -5.27 -2.42
C LEU A 20 -8.42 -6.30 -2.79
N PRO A 21 -9.50 -6.42 -2.00
CA PRO A 21 -10.57 -7.38 -2.27
C PRO A 21 -11.37 -6.97 -3.51
N ARG A 22 -11.52 -7.89 -4.45
CA ARG A 22 -12.29 -7.68 -5.68
C ARG A 22 -13.63 -8.40 -5.57
N LYS A 23 -14.70 -7.79 -6.09
CA LYS A 23 -16.09 -8.29 -6.02
C LYS A 23 -16.27 -9.72 -6.56
N ASN A 24 -15.37 -10.18 -7.43
CA ASN A 24 -15.42 -11.49 -8.08
C ASN A 24 -14.46 -12.54 -7.47
N GLY A 25 -14.03 -12.38 -6.22
CA GLY A 25 -13.29 -13.43 -5.50
C GLY A 25 -11.80 -13.52 -5.84
N GLY A 26 -11.11 -12.38 -5.96
CA GLY A 26 -9.66 -12.33 -6.16
C GLY A 26 -9.03 -11.09 -5.51
N TYR A 27 -7.71 -11.08 -5.46
CA TYR A 27 -6.93 -9.96 -4.92
C TYR A 27 -6.36 -9.12 -6.07
N LYS A 28 -6.54 -7.80 -5.99
CA LYS A 28 -5.91 -6.85 -6.91
C LYS A 28 -4.66 -6.29 -6.23
N VAL A 29 -3.55 -6.28 -6.97
CA VAL A 29 -2.37 -5.51 -6.59
C VAL A 29 -2.71 -4.01 -6.73
N PRO A 30 -2.58 -3.20 -5.67
CA PRO A 30 -2.91 -1.78 -5.70
C PRO A 30 -2.01 -1.05 -6.70
N ARG A 31 -2.56 0.01 -7.30
CA ARG A 31 -1.76 0.98 -8.06
C ARG A 31 -0.85 1.75 -7.10
N LEU A 32 0.21 2.37 -7.61
CA LEU A 32 1.15 3.13 -6.78
C LEU A 32 0.46 4.20 -5.92
N SER A 33 -0.51 4.90 -6.49
CA SER A 33 -1.32 5.89 -5.76
C SER A 33 -2.18 5.27 -4.67
N GLU A 34 -2.79 4.11 -4.95
CA GLU A 34 -3.59 3.34 -3.98
C GLU A 34 -2.70 2.82 -2.85
N LEU A 35 -1.49 2.34 -3.15
CA LEU A 35 -0.53 1.89 -2.15
C LEU A 35 -0.03 3.05 -1.28
N HIS A 36 0.28 4.19 -1.89
CA HIS A 36 0.69 5.40 -1.17
C HIS A 36 -0.43 5.88 -0.23
N GLU A 37 -1.69 5.84 -0.67
CA GLU A 37 -2.85 6.18 0.17
C GLU A 37 -3.03 5.17 1.33
N ILE A 38 -2.83 3.87 1.11
CA ILE A 38 -2.90 2.86 2.18
C ILE A 38 -1.78 3.05 3.22
N LEU A 39 -0.58 3.44 2.78
CA LEU A 39 0.58 3.59 3.66
C LEU A 39 0.59 4.93 4.41
N PHE A 40 0.27 6.02 3.73
CA PHE A 40 0.42 7.40 4.22
C PHE A 40 -0.91 8.14 4.41
N GLY A 41 -2.03 7.60 3.92
CA GLY A 41 -3.34 8.26 3.98
C GLY A 41 -3.53 9.41 2.98
N GLU A 42 -2.59 9.59 2.06
CA GLU A 42 -2.60 10.65 1.04
C GLU A 42 -2.23 10.07 -0.34
N SER A 43 -2.80 10.62 -1.40
CA SER A 43 -2.29 10.41 -2.76
C SER A 43 -1.08 11.31 -3.01
N PHE A 44 -0.07 10.82 -3.72
CA PHE A 44 1.04 11.67 -4.14
C PHE A 44 0.65 12.54 -5.34
N ASP A 45 1.17 13.76 -5.38
CA ASP A 45 0.91 14.72 -6.44
C ASP A 45 1.89 14.54 -7.61
N GLY A 46 1.44 14.80 -8.84
CA GLY A 46 2.26 14.58 -10.05
C GLY A 46 2.32 13.12 -10.52
N ALA A 47 1.29 12.32 -10.23
CA ALA A 47 1.13 11.02 -10.89
C ALA A 47 1.30 11.16 -12.41
N HIS A 48 2.01 10.22 -13.04
CA HIS A 48 2.44 10.23 -14.45
C HIS A 48 3.72 11.05 -14.77
N ASP A 49 4.34 11.71 -13.79
CA ASP A 49 5.73 12.17 -13.90
C ASP A 49 6.69 11.06 -13.45
N ALA A 50 7.63 10.70 -14.32
CA ALA A 50 8.57 9.61 -14.02
C ALA A 50 9.38 9.86 -12.73
N GLY A 51 9.70 11.12 -12.43
CA GLY A 51 10.40 11.50 -11.21
C GLY A 51 9.52 11.39 -9.96
N ALA A 52 8.26 11.82 -10.05
CA ALA A 52 7.29 11.70 -8.97
C ALA A 52 6.98 10.22 -8.66
N ASP A 53 6.79 9.40 -9.69
CA ASP A 53 6.51 7.97 -9.55
C ASP A 53 7.68 7.23 -8.89
N VAL A 54 8.94 7.53 -9.26
CA VAL A 54 10.13 6.93 -8.61
C VAL A 54 10.23 7.33 -7.15
N ARG A 55 9.98 8.61 -6.81
CA ARG A 55 9.99 9.08 -5.42
C ARG A 55 8.90 8.40 -4.59
N ALA A 56 7.68 8.31 -5.12
CA ALA A 56 6.57 7.66 -4.46
C ALA A 56 6.83 6.15 -4.27
N CYS A 57 7.36 5.46 -5.29
CA CYS A 57 7.79 4.05 -5.19
C CYS A 57 8.84 3.83 -4.11
N ALA A 58 9.90 4.65 -4.08
CA ALA A 58 10.95 4.54 -3.07
C ALA A 58 10.38 4.73 -1.66
N ARG A 59 9.52 5.74 -1.47
CA ARG A 59 8.85 6.00 -0.18
C ARG A 59 8.01 4.80 0.27
N CYS A 60 7.21 4.24 -0.62
CA CYS A 60 6.41 3.04 -0.33
C CYS A 60 7.29 1.83 0.01
N PHE A 61 8.40 1.64 -0.72
CA PHE A 61 9.32 0.53 -0.50
C PHE A 61 9.98 0.57 0.89
N PHE A 62 10.51 1.73 1.29
CA PHE A 62 11.15 1.87 2.61
C PHE A 62 10.14 1.74 3.75
N GLU A 63 8.94 2.31 3.61
CA GLU A 63 7.87 2.16 4.60
C GLU A 63 7.45 0.70 4.78
N LEU A 64 7.33 -0.06 3.68
CA LEU A 64 7.03 -1.50 3.75
C LEU A 64 8.14 -2.28 4.46
N LYS A 65 9.41 -1.92 4.23
CA LYS A 65 10.56 -2.50 4.91
C LYS A 65 10.55 -2.18 6.42
N GLU A 66 10.28 -0.93 6.79
CA GLU A 66 10.17 -0.51 8.20
C GLU A 66 9.02 -1.20 8.93
N ARG A 67 7.90 -1.44 8.24
CA ARG A 67 6.75 -2.19 8.77
C ARG A 67 6.97 -3.71 8.82
N GLY A 68 8.11 -4.22 8.37
CA GLY A 68 8.42 -5.66 8.34
C GLY A 68 7.53 -6.45 7.38
N VAL A 69 7.06 -5.78 6.32
CA VAL A 69 6.24 -6.39 5.26
C VAL A 69 7.10 -7.06 4.20
N LEU A 70 8.30 -6.50 4.01
CA LEU A 70 9.33 -6.92 3.06
C LEU A 70 10.55 -7.44 3.84
#